data_AF-X1KFV0-F1
#
_entry.id   AF-X1KFV0-F1
#
_cell.length_a   1.000
_cell.length_b   1.000
_cell.length_c   1.000
_cell.angle_alpha   90.00
_cell.angle_beta   90.00
_cell.angle_gamma   90.00
#
_symmetry.space_group_name_H-M   'P 1'
#
loop_
_entity.id
_entity.type
_entity.pdbx_description
1 polymer ?
#
loop_
_entity_poly.entity_id
_entity_poly.type
_entity_poly.pdbx_seq_one_letter_code
_entity_poly.pdbx_strand_id
1 'polypeptide(L)' 'CEETCPDIFKLNEDEDIAEVIKNDYEESDEECIEEAVESCPTEAISAD' A
#
# COMPACT_ATOMS: atom_id res chain seq x y z
N CYS A 1 -1.55 3.61 4.05
CA CYS A 1 -0.87 3.08 2.85
C CYS A 1 -1.11 3.95 1.63
N GLU A 2 -2.33 4.42 1.31
CA GLU A 2 -2.54 5.37 0.20
C GLU A 2 -1.71 6.66 0.33
N GLU A 3 -1.67 7.28 1.51
CA GLU A 3 -0.85 8.49 1.69
C GLU A 3 0.67 8.23 1.60
N THR A 4 1.09 6.99 1.87
CA THR A 4 2.50 6.56 1.87
C THR A 4 2.95 6.17 0.47
N CYS A 5 2.16 5.35 -0.21
CA CYS A 5 2.42 4.91 -1.57
C CYS A 5 1.14 4.91 -2.42
N PRO A 6 0.72 6.08 -2.94
CA PRO A 6 -0.53 6.25 -3.67
C PRO A 6 -0.54 5.57 -5.05
N ASP A 7 0.63 5.25 -5.59
CA ASP A 7 0.77 4.54 -6.86
C ASP A 7 0.49 3.03 -6.73
N ILE A 8 0.62 2.48 -5.52
CA ILE A 8 0.42 1.05 -5.22
C ILE A 8 -0.90 0.83 -4.49
N PHE A 9 -1.22 1.67 -3.50
CA PHE A 9 -2.38 1.52 -2.64
C PHE A 9 -3.37 2.66 -2.83
N LYS A 10 -4.66 2.34 -2.87
CA LYS A 10 -5.74 3.32 -2.95
C LYS A 10 -6.85 3.00 -1.97
N LEU A 11 -7.38 3.99 -1.28
CA LEU A 11 -8.55 3.78 -0.42
C LEU A 11 -9.81 3.68 -1.29
N ASN A 12 -10.52 2.56 -1.17
CA ASN A 12 -11.85 2.41 -1.71
C ASN A 12 -12.84 3.08 -0.74
N GLU A 13 -13.31 4.27 -1.11
CA GLU A 13 -14.21 5.08 -0.27
C GLU A 13 -15.60 4.44 -0.06
N ASP A 14 -16.03 3.51 -0.93
CA ASP A 14 -17.31 2.82 -0.78
C ASP A 14 -17.24 1.68 0.25
N GLU A 15 -16.07 1.02 0.35
CA GLU A 15 -15.85 -0.13 1.24
C GLU A 15 -15.04 0.21 2.49
N ASP A 16 -14.53 1.45 2.61
CA ASP A 16 -13.62 1.90 3.68
C ASP A 16 -12.36 0.99 3.81
N ILE A 17 -11.92 0.38 2.71
CA ILE A 17 -10.79 -0.55 2.65
C ILE A 17 -9.78 -0.09 1.61
N ALA A 18 -8.49 -0.15 1.96
CA ALA A 18 -7.43 0.12 0.99
C ALA A 18 -7.16 -1.11 0.11
N GLU A 19 -7.03 -0.88 -1.19
CA GLU A 19 -6.82 -1.90 -2.22
C GLU A 19 -5.49 -1.66 -2.96
N VAL A 20 -4.89 -2.74 -3.46
CA VAL A 20 -3.70 -2.67 -4.33
C VAL A 20 -4.15 -2.38 -5.75
N ILE A 21 -3.74 -1.24 -6.31
CA ILE A 21 -4.11 -0.79 -7.66
C ILE A 21 -3.04 -1.12 -8.71
N LYS A 22 -1.81 -1.43 -8.29
CA LYS A 22 -0.67 -1.78 -9.15
C LYS A 22 0.05 -2.98 -8.55
N ASN A 23 0.07 -4.10 -9.28
CA ASN A 23 0.72 -5.35 -8.86
C ASN A 23 2.17 -5.49 -9.35
N ASP A 24 2.57 -4.70 -10.34
CA ASP A 24 3.92 -4.70 -10.89
C ASP A 24 4.62 -3.48 -10.32
N TYR A 25 5.50 -3.68 -9.33
CA TYR A 25 6.21 -2.61 -8.65
C TYR A 25 7.70 -2.64 -8.99
N GLU A 26 8.32 -1.46 -9.08
CA GLU A 26 9.74 -1.30 -9.39
C GLU A 26 10.56 -1.20 -8.09
N GLU A 27 11.90 -1.31 -8.15
CA GLU A 27 12.76 -1.08 -6.96
C GLU A 27 12.51 0.31 -6.33
N SER A 28 12.05 1.30 -7.11
CA SER A 28 11.68 2.62 -6.58
C SER A 28 10.41 2.61 -5.73
N ASP A 29 9.55 1.61 -5.90
CA ASP A 29 8.32 1.44 -5.13
C ASP A 29 8.59 0.63 -3.83
N GLU A 30 9.72 -0.08 -3.73
CA GLU A 30 10.03 -0.94 -2.57
C GLU A 30 10.07 -0.15 -1.26
N GLU A 31 10.73 1.01 -1.25
CA GLU A 31 10.85 1.87 -0.05
C GLU A 31 9.46 2.36 0.45
N CYS A 32 8.59 2.79 -0.46
CA CYS A 32 7.25 3.25 -0.07
C CYS A 32 6.35 2.08 0.36
N ILE A 33 6.53 0.88 -0.23
CA ILE A 33 5.77 -0.32 0.12
C ILE A 33 6.17 -0.79 1.52
N GLU A 34 7.47 -0.88 1.82
CA GLU A 34 7.96 -1.25 3.14
C GLU A 34 7.47 -0.26 4.22
N GLU A 35 7.56 1.04 3.96
CA GLU A 35 7.04 2.05 4.91
C GLU A 35 5.53 1.90 5.13
N ALA A 36 4.77 1.60 4.06
CA ALA A 36 3.33 1.37 4.14
C ALA A 36 2.98 0.11 4.94
N VAL A 37 3.79 -0.95 4.85
CA VAL A 37 3.67 -2.18 5.63
C VAL A 37 3.94 -1.90 7.11
N GLU A 38 5.07 -1.29 7.45
CA GLU A 38 5.46 -1.01 8.83
C GLU A 38 4.51 -0.01 9.52
N SER A 39 4.00 0.96 8.77
CA SER A 39 3.09 1.97 9.28
C SER A 39 1.63 1.51 9.35
N CYS A 40 1.29 0.34 8.79
CA CYS A 40 -0.09 -0.15 8.76
C CYS A 40 -0.54 -0.55 10.18
N PRO A 41 -1.48 0.19 10.82
CA PRO A 41 -1.88 -0.08 12.21
C PRO A 41 -2.62 -1.40 12.38
N THR A 42 -3.11 -1.97 11.28
CA THR A 42 -3.84 -3.24 11.24
C THR A 42 -2.97 -4.39 10.71
N GLU A 43 -1.71 -4.13 10.35
CA GLU A 43 -0.79 -5.13 9.78
C GLU A 43 -1.41 -5.88 8.59
N ALA A 44 -2.26 -5.19 7.81
CA ALA A 44 -3.06 -5.80 6.74
C ALA A 44 -2.30 -6.00 5.43
N ILE A 45 -1.09 -5.45 5.33
CA ILE A 45 -0.26 -5.42 4.11
C ILE A 45 0.94 -6.35 4.34
N SER A 46 1.25 -7.19 3.36
CA SER A 46 2.40 -8.09 3.35
C SER A 46 3.09 -7.98 1.98
N ALA A 47 4.43 -7.99 1.99
CA ALA A 47 5.29 -7.78 0.83
C ALA A 47 6.12 -9.04 0.50
N ASP A 48 5.51 -10.22 0.65
CA ASP A 48 6.11 -11.54 0.36
C ASP A 48 6.14 -11.90 -1.14
#